data_AF-A0A2R3IM61-F1
#
_entry.id   AF-A0A2R3IM61-F1
#
_cell.length_a   1.000
_cell.length_b   1.000
_cell.length_c   1.000
_cell.angle_alpha   90.00
_cell.angle_beta   90.00
_cell.angle_gamma   90.00
#
_symmetry.space_group_name_H-M   'P 1'
#
loop_
_entity.id
_entity.type
_entity.pdbx_description
1 polymer ?
#
loop_
_entity_poly.entity_id
_entity_poly.type
_entity_poly.pdbx_seq_one_letter_code
_entity_poly.pdbx_strand_id
1 'polypeptide(L)'
;MERLILDGAAIGFDTSFTHIVDGEIYAFNQDGMLRVKYLYSMPGNSVRIRSENSDEYPDEILTSDQFSQITMLGRVFWWSTVRRAPRR
;
A
#
# COMPACT_ATOMS: atom_id res chain seq x y z
N MET A 1 5.46 -1.05 -5.91
CA MET A 1 5.22 -2.48 -5.62
C MET A 1 5.74 -3.34 -6.78
N GLU A 2 6.87 -2.93 -7.38
CA GLU A 2 7.19 -3.21 -8.78
C GLU A 2 7.50 -4.67 -9.13
N ARG A 3 7.58 -5.58 -8.14
CA ARG A 3 7.68 -7.02 -8.40
C ARG A 3 6.30 -7.69 -8.51
N LEU A 4 5.30 -7.18 -7.78
CA LEU A 4 3.96 -7.78 -7.68
C LEU A 4 2.92 -6.99 -8.47
N ILE A 5 2.88 -5.67 -8.25
CA ILE A 5 2.01 -4.73 -8.93
C ILE A 5 2.92 -3.82 -9.75
N LEU A 6 2.98 -4.10 -11.06
CA LEU A 6 3.82 -3.36 -11.98
C LEU A 6 3.24 -1.96 -12.24
N ASP A 7 4.09 -1.07 -12.77
CA ASP A 7 3.63 0.20 -13.29
C ASP A 7 2.49 0.02 -14.32
N GLY A 8 1.46 0.87 -14.21
CA GLY A 8 0.27 0.81 -15.05
C GLY A 8 -0.70 -0.35 -14.77
N ALA A 9 -0.51 -1.13 -13.70
CA ALA A 9 -1.47 -2.14 -13.27
C ALA A 9 -2.80 -1.53 -12.80
N ALA A 10 -3.90 -2.23 -13.05
CA ALA A 10 -5.20 -1.93 -12.46
C ALA A 10 -5.32 -2.63 -11.11
N ILE A 11 -5.92 -1.97 -10.12
CA ILE A 11 -6.17 -2.53 -8.79
C ILE A 11 -7.65 -2.44 -8.43
N GLY A 12 -8.14 -3.44 -7.70
CA GLY A 12 -9.44 -3.45 -7.05
C GLY A 12 -9.25 -3.42 -5.55
N PHE A 13 -9.89 -2.46 -4.88
CA PHE A 13 -9.87 -2.36 -3.42
C PHE A 13 -11.28 -2.18 -2.86
N ASP A 14 -11.50 -2.70 -1.65
CA ASP A 14 -12.75 -2.63 -0.91
C ASP A 14 -12.73 -1.42 0.02
N THR A 15 -13.56 -0.41 -0.30
CA THR A 15 -13.65 0.85 0.44
C THR A 15 -14.33 0.72 1.79
N SER A 16 -15.07 -0.37 2.03
CA SER A 16 -15.68 -0.65 3.33
C SER A 16 -14.67 -1.21 4.34
N PHE A 17 -13.51 -1.66 3.87
CA PHE A 17 -12.52 -2.36 4.66
C PHE A 17 -11.28 -1.49 4.91
N THR A 18 -11.33 -0.68 5.97
CA THR A 18 -10.25 0.24 6.37
C THR A 18 -9.47 -0.19 7.61
N HIS A 19 -9.91 -1.24 8.30
CA HIS A 19 -9.16 -1.81 9.42
C HIS A 19 -7.95 -2.60 8.90
N ILE A 20 -6.83 -2.49 9.61
CA ILE A 20 -5.58 -3.15 9.23
C ILE A 20 -5.60 -4.60 9.71
N VAL A 21 -5.37 -5.50 8.76
CA VAL A 21 -5.00 -6.91 8.98
C VAL A 21 -3.56 -7.04 8.55
N ASP A 22 -2.74 -7.60 9.43
CA ASP A 22 -1.29 -7.65 9.23
C ASP A 22 -0.91 -8.43 7.98
N GLY A 23 -0.08 -7.82 7.14
CA GLY A 23 0.43 -8.44 5.91
C GLY A 23 -0.52 -8.34 4.72
N GLU A 24 -1.67 -7.68 4.86
CA GLU A 24 -2.55 -7.37 3.73
C GLU A 24 -2.11 -6.08 3.02
N ILE A 25 -2.54 -5.93 1.77
CA ILE A 25 -2.22 -4.79 0.92
C ILE A 25 -3.35 -3.75 1.01
N TYR A 26 -2.98 -2.48 1.16
CA TYR A 26 -3.93 -1.38 1.26
C TYR A 26 -3.62 -0.28 0.26
N ALA A 27 -4.68 0.34 -0.24
CA ALA A 27 -4.63 1.62 -0.94
C ALA A 27 -4.93 2.74 0.06
N PHE A 28 -4.11 3.79 0.07
CA PHE A 28 -4.29 4.95 0.92
C PHE A 28 -3.68 6.20 0.29
N ASN A 29 -4.13 7.36 0.75
CA ASN A 29 -3.59 8.65 0.36
C ASN A 29 -2.78 9.24 1.52
N GLN A 30 -1.53 9.61 1.23
CA GLN A 30 -0.63 10.30 2.15
C GLN A 30 -0.15 11.57 1.46
N ASP A 31 -0.53 12.73 1.99
CA ASP A 31 -0.14 14.06 1.47
C ASP A 31 -0.42 14.25 -0.03
N GLY A 32 -1.54 13.73 -0.52
CA GLY A 32 -1.93 13.78 -1.93
C GLY A 32 -1.35 12.66 -2.80
N MET A 33 -0.48 11.82 -2.24
CA MET A 33 0.11 10.68 -2.94
C MET A 33 -0.69 9.41 -2.69
N LEU A 34 -1.24 8.83 -3.75
CA LEU A 34 -1.83 7.49 -3.70
C LEU A 34 -0.73 6.44 -3.56
N ARG A 35 -0.77 5.65 -2.48
CA ARG A 35 0.18 4.59 -2.19
C ARG A 35 -0.54 3.25 -2.09
N VAL A 36 0.14 2.20 -2.55
CA VAL A 36 -0.28 0.80 -2.40
C VAL A 36 0.85 0.05 -1.73
N LYS A 37 0.65 -0.40 -0.50
CA LYS A 37 1.69 -1.01 0.35
C LYS A 37 1.10 -2.07 1.27
N TYR A 38 1.97 -2.91 1.82
CA TYR A 38 1.60 -3.76 2.95
C TYR A 38 1.54 -2.92 4.22
N LEU A 39 0.52 -3.15 5.04
CA LEU A 39 0.41 -2.55 6.37
C LEU A 39 0.50 -3.61 7.45
N TYR A 40 1.16 -3.26 8.56
CA TYR A 40 1.23 -4.07 9.77
C TYR A 40 0.93 -3.16 10.96
N SER A 41 0.01 -3.59 11.81
CA SER A 41 -0.26 -2.93 13.08
C SER A 41 0.87 -3.23 14.06
N MET A 42 1.32 -2.21 14.77
CA MET A 42 2.41 -2.29 15.72
C MET A 42 1.96 -1.76 17.09
N PRO A 43 2.64 -2.10 18.20
CA PRO A 43 2.31 -1.57 19.52
C PRO A 43 2.24 -0.04 19.56
N GLY A 44 1.38 0.50 20.43
CA GLY A 44 1.19 1.95 20.56
C GLY A 44 0.48 2.60 19.37
N ASN A 45 -0.37 1.84 18.66
CA ASN A 45 -1.10 2.27 17.47
C ASN A 45 -0.18 2.77 16.35
N SER A 46 1.08 2.33 16.34
CA SER A 46 1.98 2.58 15.22
C SER A 46 1.67 1.65 14.06
N VAL A 47 2.01 2.06 12.86
CA VAL A 47 1.78 1.28 11.64
C VAL A 47 3.09 1.18 10.87
N ARG A 48 3.48 -0.05 10.53
CA ARG A 48 4.61 -0.29 9.62
C ARG A 48 4.10 -0.40 8.20
N ILE A 49 4.60 0.46 7.33
CA ILE A 49 4.40 0.43 5.89
C ILE A 49 5.57 -0.31 5.27
N ARG A 50 5.27 -1.40 4.56
CA ARG A 50 6.28 -2.22 3.90
C ARG A 50 6.09 -2.23 2.39
N SER A 51 7.18 -2.04 1.69
CA SER A 51 7.27 -2.22 0.24
C SER A 51 7.47 -3.70 -0.09
N GLU A 52 6.91 -4.17 -1.20
CA GLU A 52 7.22 -5.53 -1.69
C GLU A 52 8.71 -5.72 -1.98
N ASN A 53 9.39 -4.68 -2.47
CA ASN A 53 10.82 -4.69 -2.69
C ASN A 53 11.54 -4.05 -1.50
N SER A 54 11.42 -4.66 -0.32
CA SER A 54 11.95 -4.09 0.94
C SER A 54 13.48 -3.97 0.97
N ASP A 55 14.19 -4.75 0.15
CA ASP A 55 15.65 -4.69 0.05
C ASP A 55 16.14 -3.36 -0.54
N GLU A 56 15.34 -2.76 -1.43
CA GLU A 56 15.64 -1.49 -2.09
C GLU A 56 14.91 -0.30 -1.44
N TYR A 57 13.73 -0.56 -0.87
CA TYR A 57 12.88 0.42 -0.22
C TYR A 57 12.58 -0.01 1.22
N PRO A 58 13.35 0.46 2.22
CA PRO A 58 13.22 0.02 3.60
C PRO A 58 11.84 0.32 4.18
N ASP A 59 11.49 -0.43 5.22
CA ASP A 59 10.21 -0.27 5.93
C ASP A 59 10.11 1.13 6.56
N GLU A 60 8.94 1.74 6.43
CA GLU A 60 8.60 3.01 7.10
C GLU A 60 7.74 2.69 8.34
N ILE A 61 8.06 3.30 9.48
CA ILE A 61 7.25 3.17 10.71
C ILE A 61 6.60 4.52 10.97
N LEU A 62 5.27 4.53 10.98
CA LEU A 62 4.48 5.69 11.33
C LEU A 62 4.00 5.58 12.77
N THR A 63 4.15 6.67 13.52
CA THR A 63 3.51 6.81 14.82
C THR A 63 1.98 6.91 14.65
N SER A 64 1.25 6.74 15.74
CA SER A 64 -0.21 6.94 15.74
C SER A 64 -0.61 8.30 15.17
N ASP A 65 0.11 9.37 15.54
CA ASP A 65 -0.18 10.72 15.06
C ASP A 65 0.09 10.87 13.55
N GLN A 66 1.19 10.31 13.06
CA GLN A 66 1.50 10.34 11.62
C GLN A 66 0.49 9.53 10.81
N PHE A 67 0.11 8.35 11.30
CA PHE A 67 -0.88 7.51 10.64
C PHE A 67 -2.27 8.18 10.60
N SER A 68 -2.61 8.99 11.61
CA SER A 68 -3.88 9.76 11.62
C SER A 68 -4.01 10.76 10.46
N GLN A 69 -2.90 11.20 9.87
CA GLN A 69 -2.89 12.10 8.70
C GLN A 69 -3.12 11.36 7.38
N ILE A 70 -3.08 10.02 7.39
CA ILE A 70 -3.32 9.19 6.20
C ILE A 70 -4.80 8.97 6.01
N THR A 71 -5.26 9.13 4.77
CA THR A 71 -6.62 8.75 4.38
C THR A 71 -6.60 7.33 3.83
N MET A 72 -7.08 6.37 4.60
CA MET A 72 -7.28 4.99 4.14
C MET A 72 -8.36 4.94 3.05
N LEU A 73 -8.07 4.31 1.92
CA LEU A 73 -9.04 4.13 0.84
C LEU A 73 -9.67 2.74 0.88
N GLY A 74 -8.91 1.71 1.25
CA GLY A 74 -9.45 0.36 1.38
C GLY A 74 -8.40 -0.74 1.23
N ARG A 75 -8.80 -1.98 1.53
CA ARG A 75 -7.98 -3.18 1.32
C ARG A 75 -7.98 -3.60 -0.14
N VAL A 76 -6.81 -3.78 -0.72
CA VAL A 76 -6.65 -4.32 -2.07
C VAL A 76 -6.90 -5.82 -2.05
N PHE A 77 -7.86 -6.29 -2.83
CA PHE A 77 -8.20 -7.72 -2.94
C PHE A 77 -7.81 -8.32 -4.30
N TRP A 78 -7.48 -7.47 -5.28
CA TRP A 78 -7.17 -7.90 -6.64
C TRP A 78 -6.31 -6.86 -7.37
N TRP A 79 -5.48 -7.33 -8.30
CA TRP A 79 -4.79 -6.49 -9.28
C TRP A 79 -4.58 -7.24 -10.59
N SER A 80 -4.40 -6.49 -11.67
CA SER A 80 -4.06 -7.02 -12.99
C SER A 80 -3.01 -6.16 -13.68
N THR A 81 -1.99 -6.83 -14.19
CA THR A 81 -0.84 -6.21 -14.83
C THR A 81 -0.95 -6.38 -16.34
N VAL A 82 -0.84 -5.29 -17.09
CA VAL A 82 -0.75 -5.33 -18.55
C VAL A 82 0.69 -5.06 -18.98
N ARG A 83 1.36 -6.08 -19.49
CA ARG A 83 2.67 -5.91 -20.14
C ARG A 83 2.47 -5.35 -21.54
N ARG A 84 2.68 -4.04 -21.70
CA ARG A 84 2.64 -3.38 -23.00
C ARG A 84 3.92 -3.70 -23.77
N ALA A 85 3.80 -3.86 -25.09
CA ALA A 85 4.97 -3.97 -25.95
C ALA A 85 5.86 -2.72 -25.78
N PRO A 86 7.20 -2.85 -25.84
CA PRO A 86 8.08 -1.70 -25.84
C PRO A 86 7.63 -0.74 -26.95
N ARG A 87 7.33 0.52 -26.60
CA ARG A 87 7.11 1.55 -27.61
C ARG A 87 8.43 1.76 -28.34
N ARG A 88 8.44 1.53 -29.65
CA ARG A 88 9.56 1.89 -30.54
C ARG A 88 9.72 3.38 -30.61
#